data_AF-A0A7Y2U8F4-F1
#
_entry.id   AF-A0A7Y2U8F4-F1
#
_cell.length_a   1.000
_cell.length_b   1.000
_cell.length_c   1.000
_cell.angle_alpha   90.00
_cell.angle_beta   90.00
_cell.angle_gamma   90.00
#
_symmetry.space_group_name_H-M   'P 1'
#
loop_
_entity.id
_entity.type
_entity.pdbx_description
1 polymer ?
#
loop_
_entity_poly.entity_id
_entity_poly.type
_entity_poly.pdbx_seq_one_letter_code
_entity_poly.pdbx_strand_id
1 'polypeptide(L)'
;MNSSLKTFLLALLMALIMAAPILLADNGTGMSQLPESIPAPDSDRISNAELKKRMALIKGRFDGAQWSAKPPQTTPAAYNIYKDSIILQQGKFHTLLPKNAIIFLPDSLQEKITRKADGVFLPWPQFYLKNRSWIFTYQVNLKQATGSTPIKKSVREQFAKINRAVIALHQNNPISVRPTTPLKP
;
A
#
# COMPACT_ATOMS: atom_id res chain seq x y z
N MET A 1 -43.98 27.34 -12.67
CA MET A 1 -42.55 26.94 -12.55
C MET A 1 -42.49 25.42 -12.60
N ASN A 2 -42.06 24.86 -13.73
CA ASN A 2 -42.38 23.49 -14.14
C ASN A 2 -41.66 22.44 -13.30
N SER A 3 -42.40 21.42 -12.86
CA SER A 3 -41.92 20.30 -12.01
C SER A 3 -40.65 19.63 -12.57
N SER A 4 -40.55 19.56 -13.91
CA SER A 4 -39.39 18.98 -14.60
C SER A 4 -38.08 19.76 -14.45
N LEU A 5 -38.12 21.06 -14.16
CA LEU A 5 -36.92 21.86 -13.95
C LEU A 5 -36.36 21.66 -12.53
N LYS A 6 -37.25 21.44 -11.55
CA LYS A 6 -36.87 21.17 -10.16
C LYS A 6 -36.20 19.80 -10.01
N THR A 7 -36.68 18.78 -10.70
CA THR A 7 -36.07 17.44 -10.69
C THR A 7 -34.69 17.43 -11.33
N PHE A 8 -34.49 18.17 -12.42
CA PHE A 8 -33.18 18.30 -13.07
C PHE A 8 -32.17 19.03 -12.19
N LEU A 9 -32.58 20.12 -11.54
CA LEU A 9 -31.73 20.88 -10.63
C LEU A 9 -31.32 20.04 -9.41
N LEU A 10 -32.25 19.24 -8.87
CA LEU A 10 -32.01 18.36 -7.73
C LEU A 10 -31.07 17.20 -8.09
N ALA A 11 -31.20 16.64 -9.29
CA ALA A 11 -30.30 15.61 -9.80
C ALA A 11 -28.88 16.14 -10.03
N LEU A 12 -28.74 17.37 -10.54
CA LEU A 12 -27.45 18.04 -10.72
C LEU A 12 -26.77 18.33 -9.36
N LEU A 13 -27.55 18.79 -8.38
CA LEU A 13 -27.07 19.04 -7.02
C LEU A 13 -26.59 17.74 -6.34
N MET A 14 -27.34 16.65 -6.48
CA MET A 14 -26.95 15.32 -5.98
C MET A 14 -25.67 14.78 -6.65
N ALA A 15 -25.50 14.96 -7.95
CA ALA A 15 -24.30 14.54 -8.67
C ALA A 15 -23.05 15.33 -8.22
N LEU A 16 -23.20 16.62 -7.89
CA LEU A 16 -22.11 17.43 -7.35
C LEU A 16 -21.69 16.98 -5.94
N ILE A 17 -22.67 16.62 -5.09
CA ILE A 17 -22.42 16.14 -3.72
C ILE A 17 -21.73 14.76 -3.72
N MET A 18 -22.10 13.87 -4.66
CA MET A 18 -21.53 12.53 -4.77
C MET A 18 -20.11 12.49 -5.36
N ALA A 19 -19.70 13.50 -6.13
CA ALA A 19 -18.37 13.57 -6.76
C ALA A 19 -17.29 14.21 -5.87
N ALA A 20 -17.68 14.99 -4.85
CA ALA A 20 -16.77 15.70 -3.96
C ALA A 20 -15.75 14.81 -3.20
N PRO A 21 -16.10 13.62 -2.67
CA PRO A 21 -15.14 12.85 -1.86
C PRO A 21 -14.03 12.16 -2.67
N ILE A 22 -14.10 12.15 -4.01
CA ILE A 22 -13.07 11.54 -4.87
C ILE A 22 -11.96 12.54 -5.23
N LEU A 23 -12.24 13.85 -5.21
CA LEU A 23 -11.27 14.91 -5.48
C LEU A 23 -10.45 15.32 -4.25
N LEU A 24 -10.91 14.97 -3.04
CA LEU A 24 -10.22 15.26 -1.76
C LEU A 24 -9.61 14.00 -1.11
N ALA A 25 -9.34 12.96 -1.89
CA ALA A 25 -8.60 11.79 -1.39
C ALA A 25 -7.15 12.19 -1.09
N ASP A 26 -6.92 12.63 0.14
CA ASP A 26 -5.64 13.06 0.67
C ASP A 26 -4.66 11.88 0.63
N ASN A 27 -3.64 11.99 -0.20
CA ASN A 27 -2.73 10.91 -0.57
C ASN A 27 -1.61 10.75 0.46
N GLY A 28 -1.94 10.69 1.76
CA GLY A 28 -1.01 10.26 2.83
C GLY A 28 0.35 10.96 2.91
N THR A 29 0.53 12.06 2.18
CA THR A 29 1.80 12.77 1.96
C THR A 29 1.58 14.27 1.75
N GLY A 30 0.35 14.75 1.95
CA GLY A 30 -0.03 16.16 1.81
C GLY A 30 0.34 17.00 3.04
N MET A 31 0.53 18.30 2.82
CA MET A 31 0.79 19.29 3.87
C MET A 31 -0.27 19.34 4.98
N SER A 32 -1.48 18.84 4.71
CA SER A 32 -2.61 18.67 5.63
C SER A 32 -2.40 17.62 6.73
N GLN A 33 -1.36 16.78 6.63
CA GLN A 33 -1.02 15.78 7.64
C GLN A 33 0.07 16.23 8.63
N LEU A 34 0.68 17.39 8.41
CA LEU A 34 1.57 17.97 9.39
C LEU A 34 0.70 18.52 10.53
N PRO A 35 1.00 18.21 11.80
CA PRO A 35 0.29 18.83 12.91
C PRO A 35 0.45 20.36 12.83
N GLU A 36 -0.63 21.11 13.11
CA GLU A 36 -0.64 22.59 13.06
C GLU A 36 0.49 23.22 13.88
N SER A 37 1.00 22.49 14.87
CA SER A 37 2.30 22.74 15.47
C SER A 37 3.09 21.44 15.55
N ILE A 38 4.26 21.44 14.90
CA ILE A 38 5.36 20.60 15.35
C ILE A 38 5.98 21.40 16.50
N PRO A 39 5.81 21.01 17.78
CA PRO A 39 6.56 21.69 18.83
C PRO A 39 8.02 21.66 18.43
N ALA A 40 8.69 22.81 18.50
CA ALA A 40 10.14 22.83 18.32
C ALA A 40 10.72 21.71 19.21
N PRO A 41 11.71 20.93 18.75
CA PRO A 41 12.28 19.80 19.50
C PRO A 41 12.89 20.21 20.86
N ASP A 42 12.74 21.46 21.23
CA ASP A 42 13.24 22.15 22.39
C ASP A 42 12.41 21.93 23.67
N SER A 43 11.21 21.34 23.60
CA SER A 43 10.43 21.01 24.80
C SER A 43 11.02 19.86 25.62
N ASP A 44 11.87 19.03 24.99
CA ASP A 44 12.64 17.96 25.65
C ASP A 44 14.12 18.35 25.81
N ARG A 45 14.40 19.63 26.06
CA ARG A 45 15.76 20.08 26.41
C ARG A 45 16.19 19.50 27.75
N ILE A 46 16.96 18.42 27.69
CA ILE A 46 17.76 17.95 28.81
C ILE A 46 18.80 19.03 29.10
N SER A 47 18.87 19.53 30.34
CA SER A 47 19.89 20.51 30.72
C SER A 47 21.30 19.95 30.54
N ASN A 48 22.30 20.80 30.26
CA ASN A 48 23.69 20.34 30.11
C ASN A 48 24.21 19.57 31.35
N ALA A 49 23.69 19.88 32.54
CA ALA A 49 24.00 19.17 33.77
C ALA A 49 23.39 17.75 33.79
N GLU A 50 22.14 17.63 33.35
CA GLU A 50 21.46 16.35 33.25
C GLU A 50 22.03 15.49 32.11
N LEU A 51 22.43 16.11 31.00
CA LEU A 51 23.17 15.46 29.92
C LEU A 51 24.50 14.89 30.44
N LYS A 52 25.25 15.65 31.25
CA LYS A 52 26.49 15.17 31.87
C LYS A 52 26.25 13.99 32.82
N LYS A 53 25.17 14.00 33.61
CA LYS A 53 24.80 12.86 34.47
C LYS A 53 24.45 11.62 33.65
N ARG A 54 23.65 11.77 32.58
CA ARG A 54 23.33 10.67 31.65
C ARG A 54 24.56 10.13 30.96
N MET A 55 25.46 11.00 30.49
CA MET A 55 26.72 10.60 29.88
C MET A 55 27.63 9.89 30.89
N ALA A 56 27.66 10.32 32.17
CA ALA A 56 28.41 9.65 33.22
C ALA A 56 27.85 8.24 33.55
N LEU A 57 26.53 8.05 33.44
CA LEU A 57 25.88 6.74 33.62
C LEU A 57 26.11 5.80 32.42
N ILE A 58 26.35 6.34 31.23
CA ILE A 58 26.70 5.58 30.02
C ILE A 58 28.21 5.31 29.94
N LYS A 59 29.01 6.09 30.69
CA LYS A 59 30.46 5.99 30.75
C LYS A 59 30.86 4.59 31.26
N GLY A 60 31.49 3.80 30.41
CA GLY A 60 31.83 2.38 30.62
C GLY A 60 30.95 1.36 29.91
N ARG A 61 29.76 1.72 29.40
CA ARG A 61 28.93 0.79 28.59
C ARG A 61 29.37 0.71 27.13
N PHE A 62 29.96 1.80 26.63
CA PHE A 62 30.49 1.90 25.26
C PHE A 62 31.92 2.46 25.21
N ASP A 63 32.51 2.79 26.35
CA ASP A 63 33.87 3.32 26.43
C ASP A 63 34.86 2.16 26.36
N GLY A 64 35.29 1.86 25.14
CA GLY A 64 36.13 0.70 24.84
C GLY A 64 35.41 -0.42 24.09
N ALA A 65 34.13 -0.23 23.73
CA ALA A 65 33.52 -1.06 22.69
C ALA A 65 34.18 -0.69 21.34
N GLN A 66 35.35 -1.28 21.08
CA GLN A 66 35.83 -1.43 19.72
C GLN A 66 34.68 -2.07 18.95
N TRP A 67 34.09 -1.33 18.01
CA TRP A 67 33.23 -1.90 16.99
C TRP A 67 34.11 -2.84 16.15
N SER A 68 34.32 -4.05 16.67
CA SER A 68 35.20 -5.06 16.07
C SER A 68 34.58 -5.73 14.85
N ALA A 69 33.31 -5.41 14.56
CA ALA A 69 32.68 -5.78 13.32
C ALA A 69 33.25 -4.91 12.20
N LYS A 70 34.29 -5.41 11.52
CA LYS A 70 34.54 -5.02 10.13
C LYS A 70 33.18 -5.06 9.42
N PRO A 71 32.74 -3.99 8.73
CA PRO A 71 31.50 -4.05 7.98
C PRO A 71 31.58 -5.28 7.06
N PRO A 72 30.51 -6.08 6.94
CA PRO A 72 30.54 -7.24 6.07
C PRO A 72 30.99 -6.77 4.68
N GLN A 73 32.17 -7.24 4.24
CA GLN A 73 32.72 -6.90 2.93
C GLN A 73 31.94 -7.56 1.78
N THR A 74 30.87 -8.28 2.10
CA THR A 74 29.94 -8.79 1.11
C THR A 74 29.16 -7.62 0.55
N THR A 75 29.45 -7.25 -0.70
CA THR A 75 28.49 -6.51 -1.51
C THR A 75 27.16 -7.27 -1.44
N PRO A 76 26.07 -6.66 -0.95
CA PRO A 76 24.78 -7.33 -0.95
C PRO A 76 24.50 -7.80 -2.37
N ALA A 77 24.07 -9.05 -2.52
CA ALA A 77 23.75 -9.62 -3.82
C ALA A 77 22.83 -8.65 -4.57
N ALA A 78 23.12 -8.40 -5.85
CA ALA A 78 22.38 -7.44 -6.65
C ALA A 78 20.87 -7.73 -6.59
N TYR A 79 20.14 -6.93 -5.81
CA TYR A 79 18.73 -7.16 -5.53
C TYR A 79 17.91 -6.78 -6.77
N ASN A 80 17.14 -7.73 -7.29
CA ASN A 80 16.31 -7.50 -8.46
C ASN A 80 14.82 -7.59 -8.08
N ILE A 81 14.18 -6.43 -7.96
CA ILE A 81 12.77 -6.29 -7.60
C ILE A 81 11.81 -7.05 -8.53
N TYR A 82 12.18 -7.25 -9.81
CA TYR A 82 11.35 -7.98 -10.77
C TYR A 82 11.28 -9.48 -10.46
N LYS A 83 12.35 -10.06 -9.89
CA LYS A 83 12.37 -11.47 -9.50
C LYS A 83 11.45 -11.74 -8.31
N ASP A 84 11.29 -10.73 -7.45
CA ASP A 84 10.51 -10.83 -6.23
C ASP A 84 9.10 -10.22 -6.33
N SER A 85 8.64 -9.91 -7.54
CA SER A 85 7.33 -9.30 -7.78
C SER A 85 6.52 -10.09 -8.78
N ILE A 86 5.20 -9.90 -8.73
CA ILE A 86 4.29 -10.27 -9.82
C ILE A 86 4.29 -9.13 -10.82
N ILE A 87 4.48 -9.44 -12.10
CA ILE A 87 4.46 -8.46 -13.18
C ILE A 87 3.09 -8.53 -13.84
N LEU A 88 2.32 -7.45 -13.72
CA LEU A 88 1.10 -7.25 -14.52
C LEU A 88 1.45 -6.48 -15.79
N GLN A 89 0.98 -6.97 -16.93
CA GLN A 89 1.22 -6.35 -18.23
C GLN A 89 -0.07 -6.17 -19.03
N GLN A 90 -0.20 -5.02 -19.68
CA GLN A 90 -1.23 -4.73 -20.66
C GLN A 90 -0.64 -3.90 -21.81
N GLY A 91 -0.57 -4.49 -23.00
CA GLY A 91 0.04 -3.86 -24.16
C GLY A 91 1.51 -3.50 -23.89
N LYS A 92 1.85 -2.22 -24.04
CA LYS A 92 3.21 -1.67 -23.82
C LYS A 92 3.44 -1.16 -22.40
N PHE A 93 2.55 -1.46 -21.45
CA PHE A 93 2.67 -0.98 -20.07
C PHE A 93 2.71 -2.14 -19.09
N HIS A 94 3.54 -2.02 -18.05
CA HIS A 94 3.60 -2.98 -16.95
C HIS A 94 3.69 -2.30 -15.59
N THR A 95 3.27 -3.02 -14.54
CA THR A 95 3.48 -2.64 -13.15
C THR A 95 3.99 -3.84 -12.35
N LEU A 96 4.61 -3.56 -11.21
CA LEU A 96 5.02 -4.56 -10.25
C LEU A 96 4.03 -4.58 -9.08
N LEU A 97 3.69 -5.79 -8.64
CA LEU A 97 2.95 -6.03 -7.42
C LEU A 97 3.77 -6.93 -6.48
N PRO A 98 3.64 -6.77 -5.15
CA PRO A 98 4.20 -7.74 -4.21
C PRO A 98 3.69 -9.15 -4.48
N LYS A 99 4.48 -10.17 -4.11
CA LYS A 99 4.03 -11.58 -4.18
C LYS A 99 2.72 -11.74 -3.41
N ASN A 100 1.80 -12.55 -3.92
CA ASN A 100 0.49 -12.82 -3.30
C ASN A 100 -0.38 -11.55 -3.08
N ALA A 101 -0.15 -10.47 -3.81
CA ALA A 101 -1.05 -9.32 -3.80
C ALA A 101 -2.34 -9.58 -4.61
N ILE A 102 -2.32 -10.55 -5.53
CA ILE A 102 -3.50 -10.96 -6.29
C ILE A 102 -4.27 -12.00 -5.47
N ILE A 103 -5.45 -11.62 -4.96
CA ILE A 103 -6.31 -12.49 -4.14
C ILE A 103 -7.10 -13.46 -5.01
N PHE A 104 -7.55 -12.99 -6.18
CA PHE A 104 -8.34 -13.77 -7.12
C PHE A 104 -7.97 -13.37 -8.54
N LEU A 105 -7.77 -14.35 -9.41
CA LEU A 105 -7.47 -14.16 -10.82
C LEU A 105 -8.33 -15.12 -11.65
N PRO A 106 -9.27 -14.60 -12.46
CA PRO A 106 -10.00 -15.42 -13.42
C PRO A 106 -9.05 -16.05 -14.45
N ASP A 107 -9.40 -17.24 -14.94
CA ASP A 107 -8.62 -17.95 -15.97
C ASP A 107 -8.45 -17.13 -17.25
N SER A 108 -9.46 -16.34 -17.60
CA SER A 108 -9.46 -15.41 -18.75
C SER A 108 -8.42 -14.28 -18.65
N LEU A 109 -7.86 -14.03 -17.46
CA LEU A 109 -6.92 -12.94 -17.21
C LEU A 109 -5.51 -13.44 -16.83
N GLN A 110 -5.26 -14.76 -16.90
CA GLN A 110 -3.93 -15.34 -16.63
C GLN A 110 -2.84 -14.75 -17.53
N GLU A 111 -3.19 -14.44 -18.77
CA GLU A 111 -2.31 -13.77 -19.75
C GLU A 111 -1.81 -12.39 -19.31
N LYS A 112 -2.47 -11.73 -18.35
CA LYS A 112 -2.04 -10.43 -17.81
C LYS A 112 -0.83 -10.56 -16.90
N ILE A 113 -0.51 -11.77 -16.44
CA ILE A 113 0.67 -12.05 -15.63
C ILE A 113 1.79 -12.54 -16.55
N THR A 114 2.91 -11.83 -16.54
CA THR A 114 4.10 -12.20 -17.31
C THR A 114 5.28 -12.51 -16.40
N ARG A 115 6.24 -13.29 -16.91
CA ARG A 115 7.53 -13.54 -16.25
C ARG A 115 8.58 -12.48 -16.60
N LYS A 116 8.41 -11.81 -17.74
CA LYS A 116 9.34 -10.80 -18.25
C LYS A 116 8.54 -9.54 -18.56
N ALA A 117 8.89 -8.46 -17.89
CA ALA A 117 8.34 -7.16 -18.18
C ALA A 117 8.78 -6.70 -19.57
N ASP A 118 7.82 -6.18 -20.34
CA ASP A 118 8.05 -5.54 -21.62
C ASP A 118 7.34 -4.18 -21.67
N GLY A 119 7.97 -3.21 -22.33
CA GLY A 119 7.49 -1.85 -22.43
C GLY A 119 7.78 -0.95 -21.23
N VAL A 120 6.87 0.01 -21.00
CA VAL A 120 7.04 1.13 -20.06
C VAL A 120 6.46 0.78 -18.69
N PHE A 121 7.30 0.91 -17.67
CA PHE A 121 6.86 0.76 -16.28
C PHE A 121 5.91 1.91 -15.90
N LEU A 122 4.77 1.56 -15.31
CA LEU A 122 3.85 2.50 -14.70
C LEU A 122 3.74 2.23 -13.20
N PRO A 123 3.79 3.29 -12.35
CA PRO A 123 3.40 3.17 -10.96
C PRO A 123 1.96 2.67 -10.81
N TRP A 124 1.70 1.93 -9.74
CA TRP A 124 0.41 1.28 -9.49
C TRP A 124 -0.81 2.19 -9.72
N PRO A 125 -0.89 3.44 -9.19
CA PRO A 125 -2.06 4.28 -9.40
C PRO A 125 -2.35 4.52 -10.88
N GLN A 126 -1.32 4.80 -11.68
CA GLN A 126 -1.46 5.05 -13.12
C GLN A 126 -1.84 3.77 -13.88
N PHE A 127 -1.21 2.64 -13.53
CA PHE A 127 -1.54 1.36 -14.13
C PHE A 127 -2.99 0.97 -13.84
N TYR A 128 -3.44 1.11 -12.58
CA TYR A 128 -4.82 0.82 -12.19
C TYR A 128 -5.82 1.70 -12.95
N LEU A 129 -5.57 3.02 -13.03
CA LEU A 129 -6.44 3.96 -13.76
C LEU A 129 -6.71 3.52 -15.20
N LYS A 130 -5.69 3.04 -15.90
CA LYS A 130 -5.79 2.57 -17.29
C LYS A 130 -6.47 1.20 -17.44
N ASN A 131 -6.53 0.41 -16.36
CA ASN A 131 -6.91 -0.99 -16.38
C ASN A 131 -8.12 -1.32 -15.49
N ARG A 132 -8.92 -0.32 -15.09
CA ARG A 132 -10.11 -0.47 -14.22
C ARG A 132 -11.18 -1.42 -14.80
N SER A 133 -11.17 -1.65 -16.10
CA SER A 133 -12.11 -2.55 -16.77
C SER A 133 -11.92 -4.01 -16.35
N TRP A 134 -10.69 -4.44 -16.06
CA TRP A 134 -10.38 -5.83 -15.70
C TRP A 134 -9.73 -5.98 -14.31
N ILE A 135 -9.39 -4.87 -13.65
CA ILE A 135 -8.86 -4.86 -12.28
C ILE A 135 -9.94 -4.42 -11.30
N PHE A 136 -10.06 -5.14 -10.20
CA PHE A 136 -10.82 -4.77 -9.02
C PHE A 136 -9.89 -4.67 -7.81
N THR A 137 -10.10 -3.69 -6.94
CA THR A 137 -9.26 -3.46 -5.76
C THR A 137 -10.03 -3.84 -4.50
N TYR A 138 -9.39 -4.59 -3.61
CA TYR A 138 -9.98 -4.99 -2.33
C TYR A 138 -9.12 -4.51 -1.17
N GLN A 139 -9.69 -3.67 -0.31
CA GLN A 139 -9.00 -3.17 0.87
C GLN A 139 -8.88 -4.26 1.93
N VAL A 140 -7.65 -4.59 2.30
CA VAL A 140 -7.33 -5.52 3.38
C VAL A 140 -6.81 -4.76 4.60
N ASN A 141 -7.17 -5.24 5.79
CA ASN A 141 -6.52 -4.79 7.02
C ASN A 141 -5.23 -5.59 7.27
N LEU A 142 -4.37 -5.10 8.16
CA LEU A 142 -3.09 -5.76 8.45
C LEU A 142 -3.27 -7.19 8.98
N LYS A 143 -4.29 -7.44 9.81
CA LYS A 143 -4.58 -8.79 10.33
C LYS A 143 -4.93 -9.78 9.22
N GLN A 144 -5.60 -9.32 8.16
CA GLN A 144 -5.88 -10.12 6.97
C GLN A 144 -4.63 -10.34 6.13
N ALA A 145 -3.86 -9.27 5.89
CA ALA A 145 -2.62 -9.35 5.12
C ALA A 145 -1.59 -10.29 5.75
N THR A 146 -1.48 -10.30 7.09
CA THR A 146 -0.60 -11.23 7.83
C THR A 146 -1.13 -12.66 7.90
N GLY A 147 -2.37 -12.90 7.46
CA GLY A 147 -3.04 -14.20 7.56
C GLY A 147 -3.59 -14.52 8.95
N SER A 148 -3.59 -13.57 9.89
CA SER A 148 -4.14 -13.74 11.23
C SER A 148 -5.67 -13.84 11.22
N THR A 149 -6.33 -13.17 10.26
CA THR A 149 -7.78 -13.28 10.05
C THR A 149 -8.08 -13.60 8.59
N PRO A 150 -8.92 -14.60 8.29
CA PRO A 150 -9.27 -14.92 6.91
C PRO A 150 -10.15 -13.85 6.28
N ILE A 151 -10.05 -13.71 4.95
CA ILE A 151 -11.06 -12.99 4.17
C ILE A 151 -12.35 -13.82 4.19
N LYS A 152 -13.47 -13.17 4.56
CA LYS A 152 -14.79 -13.83 4.70
C LYS A 152 -15.13 -14.63 3.43
N LYS A 153 -15.68 -15.84 3.61
CA LYS A 153 -16.05 -16.73 2.51
C LYS A 153 -17.02 -16.06 1.52
N SER A 154 -18.04 -15.37 2.03
CA SER A 154 -19.01 -14.63 1.22
C SER A 154 -18.37 -13.56 0.33
N VAL A 155 -17.30 -12.92 0.78
CA VAL A 155 -16.55 -11.93 -0.01
C VAL A 155 -15.74 -12.63 -1.10
N ARG A 156 -15.09 -13.76 -0.78
CA ARG A 156 -14.36 -14.56 -1.78
C ARG A 156 -15.27 -15.09 -2.88
N GLU A 157 -16.49 -15.50 -2.54
CA GLU A 157 -17.52 -15.93 -3.51
C GLU A 157 -17.97 -14.78 -4.43
N GLN A 158 -17.98 -13.54 -3.94
CA GLN A 158 -18.27 -12.37 -4.77
C GLN A 158 -17.16 -12.10 -5.79
N PHE A 159 -15.89 -12.34 -5.44
CA PHE A 159 -14.78 -12.15 -6.37
C PHE A 159 -14.93 -12.99 -7.64
N ALA A 160 -15.38 -14.24 -7.50
CA ALA A 160 -15.66 -15.13 -8.63
C ALA A 160 -16.74 -14.57 -9.58
N LYS A 161 -17.72 -13.85 -9.05
CA LYS A 161 -18.82 -13.25 -9.85
C LYS A 161 -18.39 -12.00 -10.61
N ILE A 162 -17.38 -11.28 -10.12
CA ILE A 162 -16.96 -10.00 -10.71
C ILE A 162 -16.16 -10.21 -12.01
N ASN A 163 -15.57 -11.39 -12.21
CA ASN A 163 -14.74 -11.74 -13.38
C ASN A 163 -13.63 -10.71 -13.67
N ARG A 164 -13.01 -10.18 -12.60
CA ARG A 164 -11.87 -9.25 -12.66
C ARG A 164 -10.77 -9.73 -11.75
N ALA A 165 -9.53 -9.37 -12.06
CA ALA A 165 -8.40 -9.62 -11.17
C ALA A 165 -8.57 -8.79 -9.88
N VAL A 166 -8.58 -9.45 -8.73
CA VAL A 166 -8.77 -8.80 -7.42
C VAL A 166 -7.41 -8.59 -6.77
N ILE A 167 -7.05 -7.32 -6.60
CA ILE A 167 -5.77 -6.90 -6.03
C ILE A 167 -5.97 -6.42 -4.60
N ALA A 168 -5.20 -6.96 -3.65
CA ALA A 168 -5.18 -6.56 -2.26
C ALA A 168 -4.50 -5.21 -2.08
N LEU A 169 -5.19 -4.25 -1.46
CA LEU A 169 -4.64 -2.96 -1.10
C LEU A 169 -4.63 -2.75 0.41
N HIS A 170 -3.59 -2.08 0.90
CA HIS A 170 -3.58 -1.43 2.20
C HIS A 170 -3.23 0.04 2.00
N GLN A 171 -4.03 0.96 2.55
CA GLN A 171 -3.90 2.41 2.32
C GLN A 171 -3.68 2.77 0.83
N ASN A 172 -4.52 2.26 -0.07
CA ASN A 172 -4.44 2.44 -1.53
C ASN A 172 -3.18 1.88 -2.24
N ASN A 173 -2.31 1.17 -1.52
CA ASN A 173 -1.10 0.58 -2.04
C ASN A 173 -1.18 -0.95 -2.07
N PRO A 174 -0.70 -1.63 -3.13
CA PRO A 174 -0.71 -3.08 -3.20
C PRO A 174 0.10 -3.70 -2.07
N ILE A 175 -0.46 -4.72 -1.43
CA ILE A 175 0.17 -5.44 -0.33
C ILE A 175 0.07 -6.95 -0.54
N SER A 176 1.08 -7.69 -0.10
CA SER A 176 1.02 -9.15 -0.03
C SER A 176 -0.02 -9.61 0.98
N VAL A 177 -0.84 -10.59 0.60
CA VAL A 177 -1.73 -11.29 1.54
C VAL A 177 -1.20 -12.70 1.74
N ARG A 178 -0.92 -13.06 2.98
CA ARG A 178 -0.56 -14.43 3.32
C ARG A 178 -1.79 -15.34 3.22
N PRO A 179 -1.67 -16.52 2.59
CA PRO A 179 -2.72 -17.52 2.68
C PRO A 179 -3.00 -17.82 4.14
N THR A 180 -4.26 -17.77 4.58
CA THR A 180 -4.62 -18.25 5.91
C THR A 180 -4.39 -19.76 5.91
N THR A 181 -3.39 -20.23 6.66
CA THR A 181 -3.26 -21.66 6.97
C THR A 181 -4.59 -22.14 7.54
N PRO A 182 -5.24 -23.19 7.02
CA PRO A 182 -6.40 -23.75 7.71
C PRO A 182 -5.95 -24.13 9.11
N LEU A 183 -6.68 -23.67 10.14
CA LEU A 183 -6.49 -24.18 11.50
C LEU A 183 -6.61 -25.70 11.40
N LYS A 184 -5.55 -26.39 11.81
CA LYS A 184 -5.53 -27.85 11.90
C LYS A 184 -6.72 -28.26 12.80
N PRO A 185 -7.51 -29.29 12.43
CA PRO A 185 -8.59 -29.78 13.27
C PRO A 185 -8.07 -30.18 14.66
#